data_AF-A0AAV4Z244-F1
#
_entry.id   AF-A0AAV4Z244-F1
#
_cell.length_a   1.000
_cell.length_b   1.000
_cell.length_c   1.000
_cell.angle_alpha   90.00
_cell.angle_beta   90.00
_cell.angle_gamma   90.00
#
_symmetry.space_group_name_H-M   'P 1'
#
loop_
_entity.id
_entity.type
_entity.pdbx_description
1 polymer ?
#
loop_
_entity_poly.entity_id
_entity_poly.type
_entity_poly.pdbx_seq_one_letter_code
_entity_poly.pdbx_strand_id
1 'polypeptide(L)' 'MPCHPCIDSQDQYVRPKSLVTFETAADGVWLVSAHDASDNDILPELEDLQRRALASEILEDYRHARGSGPPTGS' A
#
# COMPACT_ATOMS: atom_id res chain seq x y z
N MET A 1 -5.42 -11.74 -2.32
CA MET A 1 -5.41 -10.44 -1.61
C MET A 1 -4.61 -9.46 -2.46
N PRO A 2 -5.02 -8.19 -2.56
CA PRO A 2 -4.24 -7.16 -3.24
C PRO A 2 -2.96 -6.84 -2.44
N CYS A 3 -1.88 -6.51 -3.15
CA CYS A 3 -0.59 -6.16 -2.53
C CYS A 3 -0.14 -4.80 -3.06
N HIS A 4 0.32 -3.91 -2.17
CA HIS A 4 0.84 -2.59 -2.52
C HIS A 4 2.36 -2.54 -2.29
N PRO A 5 3.16 -2.26 -3.33
CA PRO A 5 4.59 -2.00 -3.18
C PRO A 5 4.80 -0.57 -2.65
N CYS A 6 5.25 -0.42 -1.40
CA CYS A 6 5.62 0.91 -0.90
C CYS A 6 7.05 1.23 -1.37
N ILE A 7 7.20 2.29 -2.16
CA ILE A 7 8.49 2.79 -2.62
C ILE A 7 8.88 3.92 -1.67
N ASP A 8 9.95 3.73 -0.91
CA ASP A 8 10.58 4.81 -0.17
C ASP A 8 11.09 5.86 -1.17
N SER A 9 10.40 7.00 -1.22
CA SER A 9 10.60 8.07 -2.21
C SER A 9 12.00 8.70 -2.23
N GLN A 10 12.91 8.34 -1.31
CA GLN A 10 14.27 8.89 -1.27
C GLN A 10 15.31 8.08 -2.06
N ASP A 11 14.98 6.89 -2.55
CA ASP A 11 15.99 6.00 -3.10
C ASP A 11 15.60 5.55 -4.53
N GLN A 12 16.13 6.32 -5.48
CA GLN A 12 15.95 6.22 -6.93
C GLN A 12 16.46 4.90 -7.57
N TYR A 13 16.84 3.90 -6.77
CA TYR A 13 17.20 2.53 -7.18
C TYR A 13 16.37 1.44 -6.45
N VAL A 14 15.24 1.80 -5.84
CA VAL A 14 14.43 0.92 -4.98
C VAL A 14 13.57 -0.06 -5.76
N ARG A 15 14.00 -1.33 -5.76
CA ARG A 15 13.05 -2.45 -5.66
C ARG A 15 12.14 -2.17 -4.45
N PRO A 16 10.81 -2.39 -4.53
CA PRO A 16 9.92 -2.07 -3.42
C PRO A 16 10.46 -2.68 -2.13
N LYS A 17 10.87 -1.80 -1.20
CA LYS A 17 11.53 -2.19 0.04
C LYS A 17 10.56 -2.85 1.01
N SER A 18 9.26 -2.74 0.76
CA SER A 18 8.24 -3.45 1.50
C SER A 18 7.02 -3.80 0.66
N LEU A 19 6.49 -5.01 0.90
CA LEU A 19 5.25 -5.52 0.34
C LEU A 19 4.16 -5.44 1.42
N VAL A 20 3.12 -4.65 1.16
CA VAL A 20 2.02 -4.48 2.11
C VAL A 20 0.81 -5.26 1.62
N THR A 21 0.34 -6.18 2.47
CA THR A 21 -0.93 -6.88 2.26
C THR A 21 -2.02 -6.12 3.00
N PHE A 22 -3.12 -5.84 2.32
CA PHE A 22 -4.23 -5.10 2.88
C PHE A 22 -5.58 -5.68 2.46
N GLU A 23 -6.60 -5.37 3.26
CA GLU A 23 -7.99 -5.63 2.96
C GLU A 23 -8.75 -4.32 2.76
N THR A 24 -9.72 -4.33 1.86
CA THR A 24 -10.59 -3.17 1.62
C THR A 24 -11.88 -3.34 2.43
N ALA A 25 -12.17 -2.37 3.29
CA ALA A 25 -13.42 -2.28 4.03
C ALA A 25 -14.27 -1.10 3.52
N ALA A 26 -15.53 -1.02 3.97
CA ALA A 26 -16.41 0.09 3.62
C ALA A 26 -15.85 1.47 4.06
N ASP A 27 -15.04 1.50 5.11
CA ASP A 27 -14.48 2.73 5.70
C ASP A 27 -13.05 3.06 5.22
N GLY A 28 -12.42 2.19 4.41
CA GLY A 28 -11.04 2.40 3.97
C GLY A 28 -10.26 1.11 3.72
N VAL A 29 -8.95 1.15 3.96
CA VAL A 29 -8.07 -0.04 3.87
C VAL A 29 -7.57 -0.43 5.25
N TRP A 30 -7.47 -1.74 5.47
CA TRP A 30 -6.99 -2.35 6.69
C TRP A 30 -5.68 -3.05 6.38
N LEU A 31 -4.61 -2.64 7.06
CA LEU A 31 -3.29 -3.25 6.90
C LEU A 31 -3.28 -4.62 7.59
N VAL A 32 -2.94 -5.67 6.85
CA VAL A 32 -2.88 -7.04 7.37
C VAL A 32 -1.44 -7.41 7.73
N SER A 33 -0.50 -7.09 6.86
CA SER A 33 0.94 -7.27 7.09
C SER A 33 1.74 -6.31 6.22
N ALA A 34 2.92 -5.95 6.67
CA ALA A 34 3.88 -5.15 5.91
C ALA A 34 5.23 -5.83 6.01
N HIS A 35 5.64 -6.53 4.95
CA HIS A 35 6.90 -7.26 4.92
C HIS A 35 7.99 -6.41 4.29
N ASP A 36 9.16 -6.31 4.90
CA ASP A 36 10.32 -5.66 4.27
C ASP A 36 10.99 -6.56 3.20
N ALA A 37 12.10 -6.10 2.62
CA ALA A 37 12.89 -6.87 1.67
C ALA A 37 13.43 -8.20 2.23
N SER A 38 13.51 -8.34 3.55
CA SER A 38 13.91 -9.53 4.28
C SER A 38 12.73 -10.44 4.66
N ASP A 39 11.51 -10.12 4.19
CA ASP A 39 10.26 -10.80 4.53
C ASP A 39 9.89 -10.72 6.03
N ASN A 40 10.42 -9.73 6.76
CA ASN A 40 10.06 -9.50 8.16
C ASN A 40 8.81 -8.61 8.24
N ASP A 41 7.81 -9.03 9.03
CA ASP A 41 6.62 -8.23 9.27
C ASP A 41 6.96 -7.05 10.18
N ILE A 42 7.10 -5.87 9.57
CA ILE A 42 7.41 -4.61 10.23
C ILE A 42 6.14 -3.85 10.65
N LEU A 43 4.95 -4.32 10.27
CA LEU A 43 3.68 -3.70 10.65
C LEU A 43 3.55 -3.44 12.17
N PRO A 44 3.90 -4.38 13.08
CA PRO A 44 3.85 -4.11 14.53
C PRO A 44 4.83 -3.03 14.98
N GLU A 45 5.93 -2.83 14.25
CA GLU A 45 6.98 -1.84 14.56
C GLU A 45 6.61 -0.42 14.07
N LEU A 46 5.65 -0.30 13.14
CA LEU A 46 5.18 1.00 12.66
C LEU A 46 4.36 1.74 13.73
N GLU A 47 4.66 3.02 13.91
CA GLU A 47 3.86 3.92 14.73
C GLU A 47 2.49 4.20 14.10
N ASP A 48 1.49 4.60 14.91
CA ASP A 48 0.14 4.91 14.44
C ASP A 48 0.12 5.94 13.30
N LEU A 49 1.01 6.93 13.35
CA LEU A 49 1.14 7.94 12.29
C LEU A 49 1.62 7.31 10.97
N GLN A 50 2.60 6.41 11.03
CA GLN A 50 3.14 5.71 9.87
C GLN A 50 2.11 4.74 9.28
N ARG A 51 1.38 4.01 10.14
CA ARG A 51 0.28 3.12 9.69
C ARG A 51 -0.82 3.89 8.99
N ARG A 52 -1.22 5.07 9.52
CA ARG A 52 -2.23 5.92 8.87
C ARG A 52 -1.74 6.50 7.55
N ALA A 53 -0.48 6.94 7.47
CA ALA A 53 0.11 7.43 6.23
C ALA A 53 0.13 6.32 5.16
N LEU A 54 0.56 5.11 5.54
CA LEU A 54 0.60 3.94 4.65
C LEU A 54 -0.78 3.52 4.17
N ALA A 55 -1.77 3.47 5.07
CA ALA A 55 -3.15 3.17 4.70
C ALA A 55 -3.73 4.22 3.72
N SER A 56 -3.44 5.51 3.93
CA SER A 56 -3.86 6.56 3.00
C SER A 56 -3.22 6.39 1.62
N GLU A 57 -1.90 6.17 1.54
CA GLU A 57 -1.19 5.94 0.28
C GLU A 57 -1.79 4.77 -0.50
N ILE A 58 -1.99 3.63 0.17
CA ILE A 58 -2.59 2.43 -0.42
C ILE A 58 -4.02 2.71 -0.91
N LEU A 59 -4.82 3.43 -0.14
CA LEU A 59 -6.19 3.78 -0.52
C LEU A 59 -6.22 4.70 -1.73
N GLU A 60 -5.32 5.68 -1.80
CA GLU A 60 -5.19 6.60 -2.93
C GLU A 60 -4.73 5.89 -4.20
N ASP A 61 -3.72 5.02 -4.11
CA ASP A 61 -3.26 4.20 -5.24
C ASP A 61 -4.36 3.24 -5.71
N TYR A 62 -5.01 2.53 -4.79
CA TYR A 62 -6.10 1.61 -5.10
C TYR A 62 -7.31 2.31 -5.74
N ARG A 63 -7.62 3.54 -5.30
CA ARG A 63 -8.65 4.38 -5.95
C ARG A 63 -8.22 4.81 -7.35
N HIS A 64 -6.96 5.19 -7.56
CA HIS A 64 -6.46 5.51 -8.90
C HIS A 64 -6.48 4.29 -9.84
N ALA A 65 -6.09 3.11 -9.34
CA ALA A 65 -6.11 1.87 -10.09
C ALA A 65 -7.54 1.45 -10.48
N ARG A 66 -8.53 1.69 -9.61
CA ARG A 66 -9.96 1.42 -9.91
C ARG A 66 -10.66 2.53 -10.67
N GLY A 67 -10.19 3.77 -10.55
CA GLY A 67 -10.67 4.93 -11.30
C GLY A 67 -10.16 4.94 -12.74
N SER A 68 -9.06 4.24 -13.02
CA SER A 68 -8.51 3.99 -14.36
C SER A 68 -9.13 2.76 -15.02
N GLY A 69 -10.44 2.54 -14.86
CA GLY A 69 -11.16 1.72 -15.82
C GLY A 69 -10.98 2.35 -17.21
N PRO A 70 -10.81 1.56 -18.30
CA PRO A 70 -10.65 2.12 -19.64
C PRO A 70 -11.83 3.08 -19.91
N PRO A 71 -11.64 4.20 -20.63
CA PRO A 71 -12.77 4.99 -21.09
C PRO A 71 -13.66 4.09 -21.94
N THR A 72 -14.71 3.52 -21.33
CA THR A 72 -15.77 2.85 -22.06
C THR A 72 -16.66 3.93 -22.65
N GLY A 73 -16.59 4.02 -23.97
CA GLY A 73 -17.60 4.66 -24.82
C GLY A 73 -17.23 6.07 -25.26
N SER A 74 -17.49 6.47 -26.50
CA SER A 74 -18.06 5.80 -27.68
C SER A 74 -17.70 6.63 -28.90
#